data_AF-A0A951GVJ8-F1
#
_entry.id   AF-A0A951GVJ8-F1
#
_cell.length_a   1.000
_cell.length_b   1.000
_cell.length_c   1.000
_cell.angle_alpha   90.00
_cell.angle_beta   90.00
_cell.angle_gamma   90.00
#
_symmetry.space_group_name_H-M   'P 1'
#
loop_
_entity.id
_entity.type
_entity.pdbx_description
1 polymer ?
#
loop_
_entity_poly.entity_id
_entity_poly.type
_entity_poly.pdbx_seq_one_letter_code
_entity_poly.pdbx_strand_id
1 'polypeptide(L)' 'MHELSLSGAIVNTAVKHASGRPVRVVSVRVGRLRQVVPATLEFYFEFVARGTLC' A
#
# COMPACT_ATOMS: atom_id res chain seq x y z
N MET A 1 -7.58 9.72 -7.53
CA MET A 1 -8.28 9.51 -6.24
C MET A 1 -8.38 8.03 -5.88
N HIS A 2 -8.54 7.10 -6.84
CA HIS A 2 -8.62 5.65 -6.60
C HIS A 2 -7.32 5.02 -6.04
N GLU A 3 -6.15 5.43 -6.53
CA GLU A 3 -4.84 4.89 -6.15
C GLU A 3 -4.43 5.29 -4.73
N LEU A 4 -4.81 6.48 -4.28
CA LEU A 4 -4.61 6.92 -2.89
C LEU A 4 -5.42 6.03 -1.93
N SER A 5 -6.70 5.81 -2.23
CA SER A 5 -7.53 4.89 -1.44
C SER A 5 -7.00 3.46 -1.45
N LEU A 6 -6.53 2.97 -2.60
CA LEU A 6 -5.94 1.64 -2.71
C LEU A 6 -4.65 1.51 -1.89
N SER A 7 -3.77 2.51 -1.95
CA SER A 7 -2.54 2.57 -1.15
C SER A 7 -2.84 2.53 0.35
N GLY A 8 -3.82 3.33 0.81
CA GLY A 8 -4.26 3.30 2.20
C GLY A 8 -4.83 1.95 2.64
N ALA A 9 -5.61 1.29 1.77
CA ALA A 9 -6.11 -0.05 2.06
C ALA A 9 -4.97 -1.09 2.21
N ILE A 10 -3.94 -0.99 1.36
CA ILE A 10 -2.76 -1.87 1.42
C ILE A 10 -1.99 -1.63 2.73
N VAL A 11 -1.65 -0.38 3.06
CA VAL A 11 -0.92 -0.03 4.29
C VAL A 11 -1.67 -0.49 5.53
N ASN A 12 -2.97 -0.19 5.63
CA ASN A 12 -3.79 -0.59 6.77
C ASN A 12 -3.84 -2.12 6.94
N THR A 13 -3.95 -2.85 5.82
CA THR A 13 -3.95 -4.32 5.84
C THR A 13 -2.61 -4.86 6.32
N ALA A 14 -1.50 -4.32 5.81
CA ALA A 14 -0.16 -4.73 6.18
C ALA A 14 0.13 -4.46 7.66
N VAL A 15 -0.15 -3.25 8.16
CA VAL A 15 0.06 -2.89 9.58
C VAL A 15 -0.77 -3.77 10.51
N LYS A 16 -2.05 -4.01 10.18
CA LYS A 16 -2.92 -4.90 10.95
C LYS A 16 -2.34 -6.31 11.04
N HIS A 17 -1.85 -6.86 9.93
CA HIS A 17 -1.25 -8.19 9.92
C HIS A 17 0.11 -8.23 10.63
N ALA A 18 0.87 -7.15 10.59
CA ALA A 18 2.18 -7.07 11.22
C ALA A 18 2.09 -7.15 12.76
N SER A 19 0.96 -6.75 13.34
CA SER A 19 0.68 -6.86 14.78
C SER A 19 1.78 -6.21 15.64
N GLY A 20 2.13 -4.96 15.31
CA GLY A 20 3.15 -4.18 16.03
C GLY A 20 4.59 -4.40 15.55
N ARG A 21 4.85 -5.38 14.67
CA ARG A 21 6.17 -5.57 14.06
C ARG A 21 6.35 -4.61 12.87
N PRO A 22 7.57 -4.13 12.60
CA PRO A 22 7.84 -3.31 11.42
C PRO A 22 7.70 -4.14 10.14
N VAL A 23 6.97 -3.61 9.16
CA VAL A 23 6.85 -4.18 7.82
C VAL A 23 8.05 -3.70 7.00
N ARG A 24 8.75 -4.63 6.35
CA ARG A 24 9.96 -4.33 5.56
C ARG A 24 9.70 -4.30 4.06
N VAL A 25 8.78 -5.14 3.61
CA VAL A 25 8.44 -5.31 2.20
C VAL A 25 6.95 -5.64 2.09
N VAL A 26 6.26 -4.96 1.18
CA VAL A 26 4.91 -5.32 0.76
C VAL A 26 4.97 -5.69 -0.72
N SER A 27 4.70 -6.95 -1.05
CA SER A 27 4.60 -7.41 -2.44
C SER A 27 3.14 -7.44 -2.86
N VAL A 28 2.81 -6.71 -3.92
CA VAL A 28 1.43 -6.58 -4.42
C VAL A 28 1.34 -7.16 -5.82
N ARG A 29 0.33 -8.00 -6.05
CA ARG A 29 -0.04 -8.47 -7.39
C ARG A 29 -1.21 -7.65 -7.92
N VAL A 30 -1.00 -6.93 -9.01
CA VAL A 30 -2.03 -6.10 -9.63
C VAL A 30 -2.65 -6.86 -10.80
N GLY A 31 -3.96 -7.09 -10.73
CA GLY A 31 -4.70 -7.73 -11.82
C GLY A 31 -4.80 -6.80 -13.03
N ARG A 32 -4.63 -7.35 -14.24
CA ARG A 32 -4.60 -6.60 -15.51
C ARG A 32 -5.86 -5.78 -15.78
N LEU A 33 -7.02 -6.18 -15.25
CA LEU A 33 -8.30 -5.47 -15.44
C LEU A 33 -8.55 -4.36 -14.42
N ARG A 34 -7.65 -4.14 -13.45
CA ARG A 34 -7.88 -3.20 -12.35
C ARG A 34 -7.64 -1.74 -12.73
N GLN A 35 -7.16 -1.48 -13.95
CA GLN A 35 -6.79 -0.14 -14.45
C GLN A 35 -5.92 0.68 -13.48
N VAL A 36 -5.12 -0.02 -12.66
CA VAL A 36 -4.19 0.62 -11.72
C VAL A 36 -2.93 0.99 -12.47
N VAL A 37 -2.42 2.19 -12.24
CA VAL A 37 -1.10 2.63 -12.70
C VAL A 37 -0.07 2.33 -11.61
N PRO A 38 0.86 1.38 -11.81
CA PRO A 38 1.79 0.94 -10.75
C PRO A 38 2.62 2.07 -10.16
N ALA A 39 3.19 2.95 -10.99
CA ALA A 39 4.00 4.08 -10.53
C ALA A 39 3.21 5.05 -9.62
N THR A 40 1.94 5.29 -9.93
CA THR A 40 1.06 6.13 -9.10
C THR A 40 0.72 5.44 -7.78
N LEU A 41 0.53 4.12 -7.80
CA LEU A 41 0.31 3.33 -6.59
C LEU A 41 1.53 3.35 -5.68
N GLU A 42 2.74 3.22 -6.23
CA GLU A 42 4.00 3.31 -5.48
C GLU A 42 4.17 4.69 -4.85
N PHE A 43 3.92 5.76 -5.61
CA PHE A 43 3.99 7.14 -5.12
C PHE A 43 3.05 7.37 -3.92
N TYR A 44 1.78 6.98 -4.05
CA TYR A 44 0.83 7.14 -2.95
C TYR A 44 1.10 6.16 -1.80
N PHE A 45 1.63 4.97 -2.04
CA PHE A 45 2.05 4.07 -0.98
C PHE A 45 3.11 4.73 -0.10
N GLU A 46 4.15 5.31 -0.69
CA GLU A 46 5.19 6.00 0.09
C GLU A 46 4.61 7.14 0.91
N PHE A 47 3.69 7.93 0.33
CA PHE A 47 3.04 9.02 1.04
C PHE A 47 2.20 8.53 2.23
N VAL A 48 1.39 7.49 2.05
CA VAL A 48 0.44 6.99 3.07
C VAL A 48 1.11 6.10 4.12
N ALA A 49 2.24 5.46 3.80
CA ALA A 49 3.01 4.66 4.74
C ALA A 49 3.75 5.52 5.80
N ARG A 50 4.00 6.80 5.53
CA ARG A 50 4.69 7.70 6.46
C ARG A 50 4.00 7.75 7.82
N GLY A 51 4.78 7.55 8.87
CA GLY A 51 4.27 7.54 10.25
C GLY A 51 3.54 6.25 10.64
N THR A 52 3.56 5.23 9.79
CA THR A 52 3.03 3.90 10.11
C THR A 52 4.16 2.90 10.43
N LEU A 53 3.81 1.63 10.64
CA LEU A 53 4.80 0.55 10.79
C LEU A 53 5.29 -0.01 9.44
N CYS A 54 4.82 0.55 8.32
CA CYS A 54 5.30 0.27 6.96
C CYS A 54 6.39 1.23 6.51
#